data_AF-A0A7V6M4Q9-F1
#
_entry.id   AF-A0A7V6M4Q9-F1
#
_cell.length_a   1.000
_cell.length_b   1.000
_cell.length_c   1.000
_cell.angle_alpha   90.00
_cell.angle_beta   90.00
_cell.angle_gamma   90.00
#
_symmetry.space_group_name_H-M   'P 1'
#
loop_
_entity.id
_entity.type
_entity.pdbx_description
1 polymer ?
#
loop_
_entity_poly.entity_id
_entity_poly.type
_entity_poly.pdbx_seq_one_letter_code
_entity_poly.pdbx_strand_id
1 'polypeptide(L)'
;MIVEFFKSLVIPIKLKKYRYMSILIALAIFIISFYLLIIPFRVTINDKKDDFIQENVLYVKYLYEIKNNEETFQELKQGNYQIKENEMNTTFTENKYQYYYFSYVNDEEKTIDVHLVFDTNNVRINTIEDIKKEYDDTYENDAKATNIAHLTYIEEQKNPELDRKDYFEELKELSDEKLKERLENTTLFDYFNISPDEEHENLLIIFNKESYDYQIPLYEEDEVKYPSANFRYTKDFDFDVKKMTSINDLGKKMTYDLLNHQTAYLKNQYTFQAIIYVILYPILIILIMWLFFRKSGVLKTFKEYYNIAAITSIIPTLITFVILWFYPQGLAFYGMLLAIYYIFILYRVNAIPDNV
;
A
#
# COMPACT_ATOMS: atom_id res chain seq x y z
N MET A 1 22.13 40.90 8.73
CA MET A 1 22.34 39.84 7.72
C MET A 1 21.08 39.00 7.49
N ILE A 2 20.46 38.44 8.54
CA ILE A 2 19.27 37.57 8.45
C ILE A 2 18.03 38.29 7.88
N VAL A 3 17.72 39.49 8.36
CA VAL A 3 16.56 40.28 7.88
C VAL A 3 16.64 40.57 6.37
N GLU A 4 17.85 40.84 5.85
CA GLU A 4 18.06 41.09 4.43
C GLU A 4 17.93 39.82 3.57
N PHE A 5 18.18 38.64 4.14
CA PHE A 5 17.88 37.36 3.50
C PHE A 5 16.36 37.15 3.41
N PHE A 6 15.61 37.33 4.50
CA PHE A 6 14.14 37.19 4.46
C PHE A 6 13.47 38.18 3.51
N LYS A 7 13.90 39.45 3.51
CA LYS A 7 13.43 40.43 2.52
C LYS A 7 13.72 39.99 1.08
N SER A 8 14.83 39.30 0.84
CA SER A 8 15.15 38.80 -0.50
C SER A 8 14.18 37.71 -0.99
N LEU A 9 13.58 36.93 -0.10
CA LEU A 9 12.62 35.89 -0.48
C LEU A 9 11.36 36.46 -1.16
N VAL A 10 11.05 37.73 -0.92
CA VAL A 10 9.85 38.43 -1.43
C VAL A 10 10.20 39.52 -2.44
N ILE A 11 11.42 40.09 -2.36
CA ILE A 11 11.88 41.16 -3.25
C ILE A 11 12.81 40.57 -4.32
N PRO A 12 12.35 40.36 -5.57
CA PRO A 12 13.10 39.62 -6.58
C PRO A 12 14.47 40.22 -6.90
N ILE A 13 14.59 41.55 -6.83
CA ILE A 13 15.83 42.29 -7.10
C ILE A 13 16.96 41.83 -6.18
N LYS A 14 16.62 41.57 -4.91
CA LYS A 14 17.60 41.14 -3.89
C LYS A 14 18.00 39.67 -4.04
N LEU A 15 17.30 38.88 -4.87
CA LEU A 15 17.65 37.48 -5.14
C LEU A 15 18.84 37.35 -6.07
N LYS A 16 19.09 38.35 -6.93
CA LYS A 16 20.15 38.34 -7.95
C LYS A 16 21.52 37.99 -7.38
N LYS A 17 21.86 38.48 -6.19
CA LYS A 17 23.15 38.20 -5.53
C LYS A 17 23.37 36.72 -5.19
N TYR A 18 22.30 35.95 -5.02
CA TYR A 18 22.39 34.54 -4.67
C TYR A 18 22.55 33.62 -5.89
N ARG A 19 22.56 34.16 -7.12
CA ARG A 19 22.82 33.37 -8.34
C ARG A 19 24.18 32.64 -8.30
N TYR A 20 25.15 33.21 -7.59
CA TYR A 20 26.50 32.64 -7.44
C TYR A 20 26.68 31.71 -6.24
N MET A 21 25.61 31.43 -5.50
CA MET A 21 25.63 30.52 -4.34
C MET A 21 26.18 29.14 -4.71
N SER A 22 26.72 28.41 -3.73
CA SER A 22 27.11 27.02 -3.93
C SER A 22 25.89 26.17 -4.27
N ILE A 23 26.07 25.26 -5.23
CA ILE A 23 25.03 24.30 -5.64
C ILE A 23 24.59 23.41 -4.48
N LEU A 24 25.50 23.14 -3.53
CA LEU A 24 25.22 22.34 -2.33
C LEU A 24 24.18 23.01 -1.43
N ILE A 25 24.19 24.35 -1.34
CA ILE A 25 23.19 25.07 -0.55
C ILE A 25 21.83 25.00 -1.23
N ALA A 26 21.78 25.11 -2.55
CA ALA A 26 20.54 24.96 -3.30
C ALA A 26 19.93 23.55 -3.13
N LEU A 27 20.77 22.51 -3.21
CA LEU A 27 20.36 21.14 -2.94
C LEU A 27 19.86 20.95 -1.50
N ALA A 28 20.54 21.55 -0.51
CA ALA A 28 20.09 21.52 0.88
C ALA A 28 18.71 22.18 1.06
N ILE A 29 18.41 23.27 0.36
CA ILE A 29 17.08 23.91 0.46
C ILE A 29 15.97 22.99 -0.07
N PHE A 30 16.19 22.28 -1.18
CA PHE A 30 15.20 21.33 -1.68
C PHE A 30 15.05 20.12 -0.76
N ILE A 31 16.13 19.60 -0.19
CA ILE A 31 16.08 18.50 0.79
C ILE A 31 15.32 18.92 2.05
N ILE A 32 15.60 20.12 2.59
CA ILE A 32 14.87 20.64 3.76
C ILE A 32 13.39 20.84 3.42
N SER A 33 13.08 21.37 2.23
CA SER A 33 11.70 21.53 1.77
C SER A 33 10.98 20.19 1.69
N PHE A 34 11.63 19.16 1.18
CA PHE A 34 11.10 17.80 1.11
C PHE A 34 10.74 17.27 2.50
N TYR A 35 11.65 17.38 3.47
CA TYR A 35 11.37 16.94 4.84
C TYR A 35 10.25 17.75 5.48
N LEU A 36 10.22 19.07 5.28
CA LEU A 36 9.15 19.93 5.80
C LEU A 36 7.78 19.50 5.26
N LEU A 37 7.65 19.23 3.97
CA LEU A 37 6.36 18.88 3.35
C LEU A 37 5.88 17.46 3.67
N ILE A 38 6.76 16.58 4.14
CA ILE A 38 6.38 15.22 4.58
C ILE A 38 5.82 15.21 6.01
N ILE A 39 6.28 16.11 6.88
CA ILE A 39 5.90 16.10 8.30
C ILE A 39 4.38 16.18 8.51
N PRO A 40 3.64 17.16 7.94
CA PRO A 40 2.20 17.28 8.18
C PRO A 40 1.46 16.01 7.76
N PHE A 41 1.79 15.46 6.59
CA PHE A 41 1.17 14.22 6.12
C PHE A 41 1.39 13.05 7.07
N ARG A 42 2.63 12.88 7.57
CA ARG A 42 2.95 11.80 8.52
C ARG A 42 2.23 11.94 9.85
N VAL A 43 2.05 13.16 10.34
CA VAL A 43 1.28 13.43 11.56
C VAL A 43 -0.18 13.11 11.32
N THR A 44 -0.80 13.74 10.31
CA THR A 44 -2.22 13.56 10.02
C THR A 44 -2.60 12.11 9.74
N ILE A 45 -1.79 11.35 9.00
CA ILE A 45 -2.12 9.94 8.70
C ILE A 45 -2.00 9.03 9.93
N ASN A 46 -1.16 9.38 10.90
CA ASN A 46 -1.07 8.64 12.16
C ASN A 46 -2.27 8.91 13.06
N ASP A 47 -2.73 10.16 13.09
CA ASP A 47 -3.86 10.59 13.92
C ASP A 47 -5.20 10.06 13.39
N LYS A 48 -5.28 9.76 12.08
CA LYS A 48 -6.47 9.23 11.40
C LYS A 48 -6.71 7.73 11.55
N LYS A 49 -5.93 7.00 12.35
CA LYS A 49 -6.10 5.54 12.46
C LYS A 49 -7.47 5.15 13.00
N ASP A 50 -7.95 5.85 14.02
CA ASP A 50 -9.28 5.58 14.58
C ASP A 50 -10.38 5.95 13.57
N ASP A 51 -10.21 7.06 12.84
CA ASP A 51 -11.11 7.44 11.75
C ASP A 51 -11.18 6.33 10.68
N PHE A 52 -10.05 5.71 10.30
CA PHE A 52 -10.03 4.60 9.35
C PHE A 52 -10.79 3.37 9.83
N ILE A 53 -10.80 3.09 11.14
CA ILE A 53 -11.63 2.02 11.70
C ILE A 53 -13.11 2.40 11.56
N GLN A 54 -13.48 3.63 11.93
CA GLN A 54 -14.88 4.07 11.91
C GLN A 54 -15.45 4.20 10.50
N GLU A 55 -14.65 4.67 9.55
CA GLU A 55 -14.97 4.74 8.12
C GLU A 55 -14.90 3.37 7.43
N ASN A 56 -14.60 2.30 8.17
CA ASN A 56 -14.45 0.93 7.69
C ASN A 56 -13.48 0.80 6.51
N VAL A 57 -12.39 1.57 6.52
CA VAL A 57 -11.35 1.51 5.49
C VAL A 57 -10.72 0.12 5.51
N LEU A 58 -10.68 -0.56 4.37
CA LEU A 58 -10.27 -1.97 4.24
C LEU A 58 -11.13 -2.96 5.06
N TYR A 59 -12.39 -2.60 5.36
CA TYR A 59 -13.33 -3.43 6.11
C TYR A 59 -12.84 -3.85 7.51
N VAL A 60 -11.87 -3.11 8.08
CA VAL A 60 -11.25 -3.48 9.36
C VAL A 60 -12.18 -3.28 10.55
N LYS A 61 -13.28 -2.53 10.42
CA LYS A 61 -14.28 -2.37 11.48
C LYS A 61 -14.84 -3.73 11.91
N TYR A 62 -15.08 -4.61 10.95
CA TYR A 62 -15.59 -5.96 11.20
C TYR A 62 -14.56 -6.85 11.91
N LEU A 63 -13.26 -6.55 11.86
CA LEU A 63 -12.27 -7.24 12.69
C LEU A 63 -12.16 -6.60 14.08
N TYR A 64 -12.27 -5.29 14.15
CA TYR A 64 -12.19 -4.53 15.40
C TYR A 64 -13.35 -4.84 16.37
N GLU A 65 -14.54 -5.07 15.82
CA GLU A 65 -15.79 -5.26 16.57
C GLU A 65 -16.11 -6.71 16.91
N ILE A 66 -15.23 -7.67 16.57
CA ILE A 66 -15.39 -9.10 16.86
C ILE A 66 -15.83 -9.29 18.32
N LYS A 67 -17.01 -9.88 18.52
CA LYS A 67 -17.48 -10.21 19.87
C LYS A 67 -16.71 -11.43 20.40
N ASN A 68 -16.57 -11.53 21.72
CA ASN A 68 -15.79 -12.62 22.30
C ASN A 68 -16.46 -13.97 22.03
N ASN A 69 -15.73 -14.91 21.45
CA ASN A 69 -16.07 -16.32 21.32
C ASN A 69 -14.98 -17.12 22.06
N GLU A 70 -15.29 -17.47 23.31
CA GLU A 70 -14.32 -18.12 24.19
C GLU A 70 -13.94 -19.52 23.70
N GLU A 71 -14.89 -20.27 23.16
CA GLU A 71 -14.66 -21.63 22.65
C GLU A 71 -13.64 -21.63 21.52
N THR A 72 -13.91 -20.88 20.45
CA THR A 72 -12.99 -20.75 19.31
C THR A 72 -11.63 -20.18 19.74
N PHE A 73 -11.61 -19.25 20.68
CA PHE A 73 -10.35 -18.69 21.18
C PHE A 73 -9.50 -19.70 21.95
N GLN A 74 -10.13 -20.57 22.74
CA GLN A 74 -9.41 -21.63 23.45
C GLN A 74 -8.86 -22.67 22.47
N GLU A 75 -9.58 -23.00 21.40
CA GLU A 75 -9.09 -23.87 20.33
C GLU A 75 -7.88 -23.24 19.61
N LEU A 76 -7.95 -21.96 19.26
CA LEU A 76 -6.83 -21.21 18.67
C LEU A 76 -5.59 -21.21 19.58
N LYS A 77 -5.79 -21.08 20.89
CA LYS A 77 -4.70 -21.12 21.88
C LYS A 77 -3.96 -22.45 21.92
N GLN A 78 -4.64 -23.57 21.64
CA GLN A 78 -4.00 -24.89 21.58
C GLN A 78 -2.99 -24.98 20.43
N GLY A 79 -3.23 -24.25 19.34
CA GLY A 79 -2.30 -24.19 18.21
C GLY A 79 -1.03 -23.37 18.46
N ASN A 80 -0.99 -22.56 19.52
CA ASN A 80 0.18 -21.77 19.91
C ASN A 80 0.80 -20.98 18.72
N TYR A 81 -0.07 -20.36 17.93
CA TYR A 81 0.34 -19.61 16.74
C TYR A 81 1.12 -18.36 17.14
N GLN A 82 2.31 -18.21 16.56
CA GLN A 82 3.18 -17.06 16.80
C GLN A 82 4.04 -16.80 15.58
N ILE A 83 4.41 -15.54 15.38
CA ILE A 83 5.32 -15.15 14.31
C ILE A 83 6.72 -14.95 14.88
N LYS A 84 7.68 -15.69 14.34
CA LYS A 84 9.10 -15.61 14.69
C LYS A 84 9.91 -15.59 13.42
N GLU A 85 10.87 -14.67 13.35
CA GLU A 85 11.77 -14.54 12.20
C GLU A 85 11.04 -14.35 10.85
N ASN A 86 9.89 -13.67 10.88
CA ASN A 86 8.98 -13.48 9.75
C ASN A 86 8.27 -14.76 9.25
N GLU A 87 8.23 -15.82 10.06
CA GLU A 87 7.48 -17.03 9.77
C GLU A 87 6.40 -17.30 10.84
N MET A 88 5.22 -17.72 10.42
CA MET A 88 4.18 -18.25 11.30
C MET A 88 4.56 -19.64 11.77
N ASN A 89 4.61 -19.81 13.09
CA ASN A 89 4.97 -21.03 13.77
C ASN A 89 3.78 -21.53 14.60
N THR A 90 3.64 -22.84 14.71
CA THR A 90 2.59 -23.52 15.49
C THR A 90 3.17 -24.76 16.18
N THR A 91 2.46 -25.29 17.18
CA THR A 91 2.77 -26.60 17.77
C THR A 91 2.20 -27.76 16.98
N PHE A 92 1.28 -27.52 16.04
CA PHE A 92 0.75 -28.56 15.19
C PHE A 92 1.80 -29.03 14.18
N THR A 93 2.08 -30.33 14.15
CA THR A 93 3.04 -30.96 13.23
C THR A 93 2.37 -31.61 12.01
N GLU A 94 1.04 -31.61 11.97
CA GLU A 94 0.30 -32.22 10.87
C GLU A 94 0.48 -31.40 9.58
N ASN A 95 0.59 -32.09 8.45
CA ASN A 95 0.64 -31.47 7.12
C ASN A 95 -0.78 -31.11 6.64
N LYS A 96 -1.52 -30.38 7.48
CA LYS A 96 -2.88 -29.89 7.23
C LYS A 96 -3.00 -28.47 7.76
N TYR A 97 -3.71 -27.62 7.05
CA TYR A 97 -4.11 -26.33 7.59
C TYR A 97 -5.15 -26.54 8.70
N GLN A 98 -5.23 -25.58 9.62
CA GLN A 98 -6.29 -25.52 10.62
C GLN A 98 -7.32 -24.47 10.22
N TYR A 99 -8.60 -24.76 10.43
CA TYR A 99 -9.70 -23.88 10.07
C TYR A 99 -10.56 -23.62 11.30
N TYR A 100 -10.80 -22.34 11.57
CA TYR A 100 -11.66 -21.87 12.64
C TYR A 100 -12.75 -20.97 12.05
N TYR A 101 -13.97 -21.15 12.53
CA TYR A 101 -15.14 -20.40 12.11
C TYR A 101 -15.92 -19.92 13.32
N PHE A 102 -16.39 -18.69 13.24
CA PHE A 102 -17.38 -18.17 14.17
C PHE A 102 -18.15 -17.02 13.52
N SER A 103 -19.36 -16.80 14.00
CA SER A 103 -20.22 -15.70 13.57
C SER A 103 -20.57 -14.79 14.74
N TYR A 104 -20.85 -13.53 14.44
CA TYR A 104 -21.35 -12.59 15.43
C TYR A 104 -22.20 -11.50 14.76
N VAL A 105 -23.07 -10.85 15.54
CA VAL A 105 -23.83 -9.69 15.08
C VAL A 105 -23.10 -8.42 15.50
N ASN A 106 -22.76 -7.56 14.54
CA ASN A 106 -22.08 -6.29 14.79
C ASN A 106 -23.03 -5.23 15.34
N ASP A 107 -22.50 -4.04 15.62
CA ASP A 107 -23.29 -2.93 16.18
C ASP A 107 -24.30 -2.32 15.16
N GLU A 108 -24.21 -2.72 13.89
CA GLU A 108 -25.14 -2.36 12.79
C GLU A 108 -26.20 -3.45 12.53
N GLU A 109 -26.34 -4.43 13.43
CA GLU A 109 -27.26 -5.57 13.31
C GLU A 109 -26.99 -6.49 12.10
N LYS A 110 -25.77 -6.43 11.52
CA LYS A 110 -25.33 -7.34 10.46
C LYS A 110 -24.67 -8.58 11.06
N THR A 111 -24.97 -9.74 10.51
CA THR A 111 -24.23 -10.98 10.79
C THR A 111 -22.91 -10.97 10.04
N ILE A 112 -21.82 -11.15 10.77
CA ILE A 112 -20.46 -11.23 10.25
C ILE A 112 -19.96 -12.66 10.46
N ASP A 113 -19.56 -13.31 9.38
CA ASP A 113 -18.94 -14.63 9.37
C ASP A 113 -17.42 -14.48 9.25
N VAL A 114 -16.68 -15.01 10.23
CA VAL A 114 -15.22 -14.91 10.28
C VAL A 114 -14.60 -16.28 10.09
N HIS A 115 -13.83 -16.40 9.01
CA HIS A 115 -13.09 -17.59 8.61
C HIS A 115 -11.60 -17.36 8.84
N LEU A 116 -11.01 -18.12 9.76
CA LEU A 116 -9.57 -18.09 10.02
C LEU A 116 -8.95 -19.39 9.57
N VAL A 117 -8.02 -19.31 8.62
CA VAL A 117 -7.23 -20.45 8.13
C VAL A 117 -5.79 -20.26 8.56
N PHE A 118 -5.18 -21.28 9.15
CA PHE A 118 -3.75 -21.32 9.47
C PHE A 118 -3.07 -22.38 8.61
N ASP A 119 -2.48 -21.95 7.50
CA ASP A 119 -1.68 -22.77 6.58
C ASP A 119 -0.17 -22.53 6.80
N THR A 120 0.30 -22.84 8.02
CA THR A 120 1.67 -22.54 8.45
C THR A 120 2.72 -23.37 7.73
N ASN A 121 2.33 -24.50 7.13
CA ASN A 121 3.20 -25.43 6.42
C ASN A 121 3.08 -25.29 4.89
N ASN A 122 2.35 -24.28 4.41
CA ASN A 122 2.09 -24.04 2.98
C ASN A 122 1.48 -25.27 2.28
N VAL A 123 0.58 -26.00 2.96
CA VAL A 123 -0.10 -27.19 2.46
C VAL A 123 -0.75 -26.89 1.11
N ARG A 124 -1.50 -25.78 1.00
CA ARG A 124 -2.15 -25.36 -0.24
C ARG A 124 -1.14 -25.21 -1.38
N ILE A 125 -0.06 -24.45 -1.14
CA ILE A 125 0.95 -24.16 -2.16
C ILE A 125 1.68 -25.44 -2.58
N ASN A 126 2.06 -26.28 -1.62
CA ASN A 126 2.74 -27.55 -1.90
C ASN A 126 1.85 -28.49 -2.73
N THR A 127 0.56 -28.60 -2.39
CA THR A 127 -0.37 -29.42 -3.17
C THR A 127 -0.57 -28.89 -4.58
N ILE A 128 -0.67 -27.57 -4.77
CA ILE A 128 -0.76 -26.97 -6.12
C ILE A 128 0.50 -27.26 -6.94
N GLU A 129 1.69 -27.16 -6.36
CA GLU A 129 2.94 -27.52 -7.06
C GLU A 129 3.02 -29.02 -7.38
N ASP A 130 2.52 -29.89 -6.49
CA ASP A 130 2.45 -31.34 -6.75
C ASP A 130 1.50 -31.65 -7.93
N ILE A 131 0.32 -31.02 -7.97
CA ILE A 131 -0.65 -31.15 -9.08
C ILE A 131 -0.04 -30.64 -10.38
N LYS A 132 0.62 -29.48 -10.34
CA LYS A 132 1.30 -28.89 -11.50
C LYS A 132 2.36 -29.83 -12.05
N LYS A 133 3.18 -30.41 -11.18
CA LYS A 133 4.20 -31.39 -11.58
C LYS A 133 3.58 -32.63 -12.22
N GLU A 134 2.50 -33.16 -11.64
CA GLU A 134 1.76 -34.29 -12.21
C GLU A 134 1.23 -33.97 -13.62
N TYR A 135 0.72 -32.77 -13.83
CA TYR A 135 0.29 -32.30 -15.15
C TYR A 135 1.46 -32.17 -16.14
N ASP A 136 2.57 -31.54 -15.73
CA ASP A 136 3.76 -31.35 -16.57
C ASP A 136 4.40 -32.68 -16.99
N ASP A 137 4.44 -33.67 -16.09
CA ASP A 137 4.93 -35.03 -16.37
C ASP A 137 4.04 -35.76 -17.40
N THR A 138 2.77 -35.34 -17.55
CA THR A 138 1.80 -35.94 -18.47
C THR A 138 1.77 -35.25 -19.84
N TYR A 139 1.95 -33.92 -19.90
CA TYR A 139 1.70 -33.12 -21.11
C TYR A 139 2.87 -32.27 -21.61
N GLU A 140 4.07 -32.43 -21.05
CA GLU A 140 5.31 -31.74 -21.43
C GLU A 140 5.25 -30.19 -21.35
N ASN A 141 5.44 -29.65 -20.13
CA ASN A 141 5.78 -28.24 -19.84
C ASN A 141 4.95 -27.21 -20.63
N ASP A 142 3.64 -27.30 -20.47
CA ASP A 142 2.67 -26.39 -21.06
C ASP A 142 2.58 -25.12 -20.21
N ALA A 143 2.60 -23.95 -20.85
CA ALA A 143 2.49 -22.64 -20.19
C ALA A 143 1.21 -22.50 -19.35
N LYS A 144 0.19 -23.36 -19.58
CA LYS A 144 -1.06 -23.45 -18.84
C LYS A 144 -0.98 -24.18 -17.50
N ALA A 145 0.09 -24.93 -17.24
CA ALA A 145 0.17 -25.88 -16.10
C ALA A 145 -0.18 -25.24 -14.75
N THR A 146 0.30 -24.02 -14.50
CA THR A 146 -0.03 -23.28 -13.28
C THR A 146 -1.53 -23.04 -13.15
N ASN A 147 -2.19 -22.54 -14.19
CA ASN A 147 -3.63 -22.24 -14.12
C ASN A 147 -4.46 -23.51 -13.91
N ILE A 148 -4.08 -24.58 -14.61
CA ILE A 148 -4.71 -25.89 -14.48
C ILE A 148 -4.54 -26.42 -13.06
N ALA A 149 -3.33 -26.34 -12.49
CA ALA A 149 -3.07 -26.81 -11.14
C ALA A 149 -3.91 -26.09 -10.08
N HIS A 150 -4.07 -24.78 -10.20
CA HIS A 150 -4.93 -23.99 -9.31
C HIS A 150 -6.42 -24.39 -9.46
N LEU A 151 -6.94 -24.52 -10.69
CA LEU A 151 -8.33 -24.92 -10.93
C LEU A 151 -8.59 -26.37 -10.46
N THR A 152 -7.66 -27.28 -10.70
CA THR A 152 -7.74 -28.67 -10.21
C THR A 152 -7.73 -28.69 -8.69
N TYR A 153 -6.82 -27.96 -8.03
CA TYR A 153 -6.81 -27.90 -6.57
C TYR A 153 -8.15 -27.44 -5.99
N ILE A 154 -8.72 -26.36 -6.54
CA ILE A 154 -10.03 -25.84 -6.13
C ILE A 154 -11.12 -26.89 -6.33
N GLU A 155 -11.13 -27.57 -7.48
CA GLU A 155 -12.10 -28.62 -7.78
C GLU A 155 -11.95 -29.81 -6.84
N GLU A 156 -10.74 -30.21 -6.45
CA GLU A 156 -10.49 -31.25 -5.46
C GLU A 156 -11.00 -30.89 -4.06
N GLN A 157 -10.93 -29.61 -3.68
CA GLN A 157 -11.50 -29.18 -2.40
C GLN A 157 -13.02 -29.35 -2.38
N LYS A 158 -13.68 -29.13 -3.53
CA LYS A 158 -15.13 -29.30 -3.70
C LYS A 158 -15.53 -30.76 -3.88
N ASN A 159 -14.72 -31.53 -4.60
CA ASN A 159 -14.95 -32.90 -5.01
C ASN A 159 -13.72 -33.78 -4.67
N PRO A 160 -13.60 -34.31 -3.44
CA PRO A 160 -12.42 -35.06 -3.00
C PRO A 160 -12.11 -36.35 -3.77
N GLU A 161 -13.10 -36.87 -4.51
CA GLU A 161 -12.98 -38.07 -5.36
C GLU A 161 -12.71 -37.72 -6.85
N LEU A 162 -12.29 -36.48 -7.14
CA LEU A 162 -12.01 -36.01 -8.49
C LEU A 162 -10.95 -36.90 -9.18
N ASP A 163 -11.28 -37.42 -10.36
CA ASP A 163 -10.26 -37.98 -11.24
C ASP A 163 -9.47 -36.83 -11.89
N ARG A 164 -8.28 -36.56 -11.34
CA ARG A 164 -7.39 -35.49 -11.83
C ARG A 164 -7.10 -35.59 -13.31
N LYS A 165 -6.95 -36.81 -13.86
CA LYS A 165 -6.54 -36.99 -15.26
C LYS A 165 -7.66 -36.59 -16.20
N ASP A 166 -8.88 -37.00 -15.89
CA ASP A 166 -10.05 -36.62 -16.68
C ASP A 166 -10.26 -35.09 -16.61
N TYR A 167 -10.07 -34.48 -15.43
CA TYR A 167 -10.20 -33.01 -15.30
C TYR A 167 -9.06 -32.25 -15.99
N PHE A 168 -7.83 -32.78 -16.00
CA PHE A 168 -6.73 -32.23 -16.78
C PHE A 168 -7.04 -32.22 -18.28
N GLU A 169 -7.58 -33.31 -18.83
CA GLU A 169 -7.99 -33.35 -20.24
C GLU A 169 -9.08 -32.31 -20.53
N GLU A 170 -10.06 -32.12 -19.64
CA GLU A 170 -11.06 -31.05 -19.79
C GLU A 170 -10.42 -29.66 -19.86
N LEU A 171 -9.55 -29.33 -18.88
CA LEU A 171 -8.96 -28.00 -18.77
C LEU A 171 -7.95 -27.70 -19.88
N LYS A 172 -7.23 -28.71 -20.36
CA LYS A 172 -6.22 -28.58 -21.41
C LYS A 172 -6.81 -28.12 -22.75
N GLU A 173 -8.04 -28.54 -23.06
CA GLU A 173 -8.77 -28.13 -24.27
C GLU A 173 -9.20 -26.65 -24.25
N LEU A 174 -9.12 -25.98 -23.09
CA LEU A 174 -9.42 -24.55 -22.96
C LEU A 174 -8.23 -23.70 -23.39
N SER A 175 -8.51 -22.49 -23.92
CA SER A 175 -7.46 -21.51 -24.19
C SER A 175 -6.93 -20.88 -22.90
N ASP A 176 -5.73 -20.28 -22.96
CA ASP A 176 -5.13 -19.57 -21.82
C ASP A 176 -6.06 -18.47 -21.29
N GLU A 177 -6.74 -17.75 -22.18
CA GLU A 177 -7.68 -16.69 -21.81
C GLU A 177 -8.87 -17.26 -21.03
N LYS A 178 -9.43 -18.39 -21.46
CA LYS A 178 -10.55 -19.05 -20.75
C LYS A 178 -10.13 -19.59 -19.38
N LEU A 179 -8.92 -20.14 -19.27
CA LEU A 179 -8.37 -20.60 -18.00
C LEU A 179 -8.15 -19.43 -17.03
N LYS A 180 -7.63 -18.31 -17.53
CA LYS A 180 -7.47 -17.08 -16.75
C LYS A 180 -8.82 -16.51 -16.32
N GLU A 181 -9.79 -16.44 -17.22
CA GLU A 181 -11.15 -16.00 -16.91
C GLU A 181 -11.80 -16.88 -15.83
N ARG A 182 -11.67 -18.22 -15.94
CA ARG A 182 -12.14 -19.14 -14.89
C ARG A 182 -11.47 -18.84 -13.55
N LEU A 183 -10.15 -18.61 -13.52
CA LEU A 183 -9.43 -18.30 -12.28
C LEU A 183 -9.77 -16.92 -11.71
N GLU A 184 -9.93 -15.90 -12.55
CA GLU A 184 -10.33 -14.56 -12.15
C GLU A 184 -11.73 -14.54 -11.50
N ASN A 185 -12.58 -15.51 -11.86
CA ASN A 185 -13.89 -15.74 -11.25
C ASN A 185 -13.85 -16.61 -9.97
N THR A 186 -12.67 -17.06 -9.53
CA THR A 186 -12.51 -17.76 -8.25
C THR A 186 -12.02 -16.82 -7.15
N THR A 187 -12.37 -17.16 -5.92
CA THR A 187 -12.03 -16.42 -4.69
C THR A 187 -11.10 -17.25 -3.81
N LEU A 188 -10.51 -16.66 -2.76
CA LEU A 188 -9.73 -17.45 -1.80
C LEU A 188 -10.62 -18.40 -0.99
N PHE A 189 -11.92 -18.13 -0.87
CA PHE A 189 -12.89 -19.05 -0.26
C PHE A 189 -12.95 -20.40 -1.00
N ASP A 190 -12.87 -20.38 -2.33
CA ASP A 190 -12.88 -21.59 -3.15
C ASP A 190 -11.73 -22.55 -2.84
N TYR A 191 -10.55 -22.02 -2.47
CA TYR A 191 -9.38 -22.82 -2.10
C TYR A 191 -9.55 -23.59 -0.78
N PHE A 192 -10.60 -23.30 -0.02
CA PHE A 192 -10.89 -23.97 1.26
C PHE A 192 -12.30 -24.57 1.28
N ASN A 193 -12.95 -24.66 0.10
CA ASN A 193 -14.33 -25.10 -0.05
C ASN A 193 -15.30 -24.38 0.91
N ILE A 194 -15.10 -23.07 1.08
CA ILE A 194 -15.99 -22.22 1.86
C ILE A 194 -16.99 -21.58 0.88
N SER A 195 -18.28 -21.75 1.15
CA SER A 195 -19.34 -21.08 0.39
C SER A 195 -19.80 -19.87 1.19
N PRO A 196 -19.39 -18.63 0.83
CA PRO A 196 -19.80 -17.45 1.56
C PRO A 196 -21.32 -17.26 1.49
N ASP A 197 -21.93 -16.93 2.62
CA ASP A 197 -23.37 -16.66 2.69
C ASP A 197 -23.67 -15.25 2.14
N GLU A 198 -24.51 -15.15 1.11
CA GLU A 198 -24.85 -13.86 0.48
C GLU A 198 -25.60 -12.90 1.43
N GLU A 199 -26.25 -13.44 2.48
CA GLU A 199 -26.95 -12.64 3.49
C GLU A 199 -26.02 -12.13 4.60
N HIS A 200 -24.79 -12.65 4.69
CA HIS A 200 -23.81 -12.31 5.71
C HIS A 200 -22.57 -11.61 5.14
N GLU A 201 -21.86 -10.90 6.01
CA GLU A 201 -20.56 -10.31 5.66
C GLU A 201 -19.46 -11.35 5.94
N ASN A 202 -18.86 -11.91 4.88
CA ASN A 202 -17.91 -13.02 5.01
C ASN A 202 -16.45 -12.53 4.97
N LEU A 203 -15.72 -12.69 6.07
CA LEU A 203 -14.30 -12.34 6.19
C LEU A 203 -13.44 -13.59 6.15
N LEU A 204 -12.45 -13.63 5.26
CA LEU A 204 -11.46 -14.70 5.22
C LEU A 204 -10.06 -14.17 5.51
N ILE A 205 -9.43 -14.71 6.55
CA ILE A 205 -8.02 -14.48 6.84
C ILE A 205 -7.26 -15.80 6.79
N ILE A 206 -6.20 -15.83 5.99
CA ILE A 206 -5.34 -17.01 5.83
C ILE A 206 -3.94 -16.65 6.33
N PHE A 207 -3.52 -17.23 7.45
CA PHE A 207 -2.16 -17.14 7.95
C PHE A 207 -1.29 -18.20 7.27
N ASN A 208 -0.60 -17.83 6.20
CA ASN A 208 0.41 -18.66 5.55
C ASN A 208 1.72 -18.63 6.35
N LYS A 209 2.72 -19.40 5.90
CA LYS A 209 4.04 -19.45 6.53
C LYS A 209 4.73 -18.08 6.59
N GLU A 210 4.77 -17.31 5.50
CA GLU A 210 5.56 -16.05 5.43
C GLU A 210 4.70 -14.79 5.28
N SER A 211 3.38 -14.96 5.17
CA SER A 211 2.43 -13.88 4.93
C SER A 211 1.06 -14.25 5.46
N TYR A 212 0.16 -13.28 5.54
CA TYR A 212 -1.26 -13.57 5.64
C TYR A 212 -2.02 -12.94 4.48
N ASP A 213 -3.01 -13.67 3.98
CA ASP A 213 -3.98 -13.17 3.02
C ASP A 213 -5.24 -12.71 3.75
N TYR A 214 -5.85 -11.65 3.25
CA TYR A 214 -7.07 -11.07 3.76
C TYR A 214 -8.03 -10.84 2.60
N GLN A 215 -9.23 -11.41 2.66
CA GLN A 215 -10.27 -11.25 1.65
C GLN A 215 -11.60 -10.86 2.30
N ILE A 216 -12.27 -9.90 1.67
CA ILE A 216 -13.44 -9.19 2.21
C ILE A 216 -14.49 -8.99 1.12
N PRO A 217 -15.77 -8.87 1.48
CA PRO A 217 -16.81 -8.56 0.52
C PRO A 217 -16.71 -7.09 0.12
N LEU A 218 -16.89 -6.80 -1.17
CA LEU A 218 -17.01 -5.47 -1.75
C LEU A 218 -18.26 -5.46 -2.63
N TYR A 219 -19.28 -4.74 -2.17
CA TYR A 219 -20.54 -4.62 -2.88
C TYR A 219 -20.42 -3.53 -3.97
N GLU A 220 -20.45 -3.93 -5.24
CA GLU A 220 -20.44 -3.05 -6.41
C GLU A 220 -21.74 -3.20 -7.19
N GLU A 221 -22.63 -2.20 -7.10
CA GLU A 221 -23.95 -2.17 -7.77
C GLU A 221 -24.80 -3.42 -7.48
N ASP A 222 -24.68 -4.45 -8.32
CA ASP A 222 -25.46 -5.70 -8.26
C ASP A 222 -24.58 -6.96 -8.03
N GLU A 223 -23.26 -6.80 -7.84
CA GLU A 223 -22.32 -7.91 -7.65
C GLU A 223 -21.51 -7.77 -6.35
N VAL A 224 -21.29 -8.90 -5.66
CA VAL A 224 -20.34 -8.98 -4.54
C VAL A 224 -19.00 -9.44 -5.07
N LYS A 225 -18.01 -8.56 -5.02
CA LYS A 225 -16.62 -8.89 -5.33
C LYS A 225 -15.88 -9.20 -4.05
N TYR A 226 -14.84 -10.02 -4.17
CA TYR A 226 -14.01 -10.40 -3.01
C TYR A 226 -12.55 -9.98 -3.25
N PRO A 227 -12.21 -8.68 -3.18
CA PRO A 227 -10.81 -8.27 -3.27
C PRO A 227 -9.98 -8.91 -2.17
N SER A 228 -8.77 -9.34 -2.53
CA SER A 228 -7.81 -9.91 -1.59
C SER A 228 -6.56 -9.04 -1.48
N ALA A 229 -5.93 -9.08 -0.30
CA ALA A 229 -4.66 -8.42 -0.03
C ALA A 229 -3.72 -9.42 0.66
N ASN A 230 -2.47 -9.45 0.21
CA ASN A 230 -1.41 -10.26 0.81
C ASN A 230 -0.45 -9.37 1.59
N PHE A 231 -0.15 -9.76 2.82
CA PHE A 231 0.75 -9.04 3.71
C PHE A 231 1.85 -9.96 4.20
N ARG A 232 3.09 -9.69 3.79
CA ARG A 232 4.26 -10.40 4.31
C ARG A 232 4.53 -10.02 5.75
N TYR A 233 4.90 -11.00 6.55
CA TYR A 233 5.33 -10.76 7.92
C TYR A 233 6.63 -9.95 7.91
N THR A 234 6.72 -9.01 8.84
CA THR A 234 7.89 -8.17 9.04
C THR A 234 8.32 -8.24 10.50
N LYS A 235 9.52 -7.75 10.81
CA LYS A 235 10.04 -7.73 12.19
C LYS A 235 9.16 -6.94 13.16
N ASP A 236 8.36 -6.02 12.65
CA ASP A 236 7.46 -5.18 13.45
C ASP A 236 6.09 -5.86 13.67
N PHE A 237 5.84 -7.01 13.04
CA PHE A 237 4.61 -7.78 13.19
C PHE A 237 4.73 -8.72 14.40
N ASP A 238 4.37 -8.21 15.58
CA ASP A 238 4.32 -9.01 16.82
C ASP A 238 2.99 -9.75 16.95
N PHE A 239 2.92 -10.99 16.45
CA PHE A 239 1.75 -11.85 16.58
C PHE A 239 2.08 -13.06 17.44
N ASP A 240 1.36 -13.21 18.55
CA ASP A 240 1.48 -14.33 19.46
C ASP A 240 0.14 -14.53 20.17
N VAL A 241 -0.58 -15.59 19.82
CA VAL A 241 -1.90 -15.89 20.37
C VAL A 241 -1.84 -16.09 21.90
N LYS A 242 -0.70 -16.48 22.47
CA LYS A 242 -0.55 -16.61 23.93
C LYS A 242 -0.56 -15.27 24.65
N LYS A 243 -0.14 -14.19 24.00
CA LYS A 243 -0.17 -12.83 24.57
C LYS A 243 -1.59 -12.23 24.59
N MET A 244 -2.52 -12.83 23.87
CA MET A 244 -3.90 -12.35 23.73
C MET A 244 -4.80 -12.96 24.83
N THR A 245 -5.81 -12.19 25.26
CA THR A 245 -6.75 -12.63 26.29
C THR A 245 -8.10 -13.09 25.73
N SER A 246 -8.44 -12.66 24.51
CA SER A 246 -9.70 -12.98 23.84
C SER A 246 -9.57 -12.98 22.31
N ILE A 247 -10.57 -13.50 21.59
CA ILE A 247 -10.66 -13.36 20.13
C ILE A 247 -10.87 -11.89 19.71
N ASN A 248 -11.47 -11.06 20.56
CA ASN A 248 -11.57 -9.63 20.31
C ASN A 248 -10.18 -8.97 20.28
N ASP A 249 -9.25 -9.39 21.16
CA ASP A 249 -7.86 -8.90 21.13
C ASP A 249 -7.15 -9.29 19.84
N LEU A 250 -7.41 -10.50 19.34
CA LEU A 250 -6.91 -10.96 18.04
C LEU A 250 -7.44 -10.06 16.91
N GLY A 251 -8.76 -9.82 16.87
CA GLY A 251 -9.39 -8.94 15.88
C GLY A 251 -8.84 -7.52 15.88
N LYS A 252 -8.70 -6.92 17.07
CA LYS A 252 -8.07 -5.61 17.26
C LYS A 252 -6.62 -5.60 16.79
N LYS A 253 -5.84 -6.63 17.14
CA LYS A 253 -4.45 -6.74 16.72
C LYS A 253 -4.33 -6.79 15.20
N MET A 254 -5.13 -7.63 14.55
CA MET A 254 -5.17 -7.73 13.07
C MET A 254 -5.57 -6.41 12.42
N THR A 255 -6.58 -5.73 12.97
CA THR A 255 -7.00 -4.39 12.54
C THR A 255 -5.82 -3.41 12.59
N TYR A 256 -5.13 -3.33 13.73
CA TYR A 256 -4.00 -2.41 13.86
C TYR A 256 -2.85 -2.77 12.92
N ASP A 257 -2.59 -4.05 12.68
CA ASP A 257 -1.53 -4.47 11.77
C ASP A 257 -1.85 -4.13 10.31
N LEU A 258 -3.11 -4.36 9.87
CA LEU A 258 -3.61 -3.93 8.56
C LEU A 258 -3.48 -2.41 8.38
N LEU A 259 -3.93 -1.62 9.37
CA LEU A 259 -3.83 -0.16 9.33
C LEU A 259 -2.38 0.33 9.40
N ASN A 260 -1.52 -0.32 10.16
CA ASN A 260 -0.09 -0.01 10.19
C ASN A 260 0.54 -0.23 8.81
N HIS A 261 0.21 -1.33 8.15
CA HIS A 261 0.67 -1.58 6.79
C HIS A 261 0.15 -0.53 5.80
N GLN A 262 -1.16 -0.26 5.82
CA GLN A 262 -1.78 0.73 4.93
C GLN A 262 -1.21 2.14 5.16
N THR A 263 -1.04 2.56 6.41
CA THR A 263 -0.46 3.86 6.73
C THR A 263 1.01 3.93 6.31
N ALA A 264 1.78 2.85 6.41
CA ALA A 264 3.15 2.78 5.90
C ALA A 264 3.18 2.90 4.37
N TYR A 265 2.30 2.19 3.66
CA TYR A 265 2.14 2.28 2.22
C TYR A 265 1.82 3.72 1.78
N LEU A 266 0.82 4.36 2.38
CA LEU A 266 0.43 5.74 2.08
C LEU A 266 1.57 6.73 2.36
N LYS A 267 2.31 6.56 3.46
CA LYS A 267 3.51 7.38 3.75
C LYS A 267 4.59 7.22 2.70
N ASN A 268 4.83 6.01 2.22
CA ASN A 268 5.83 5.73 1.20
C ASN A 268 5.42 6.32 -0.15
N GLN A 269 4.17 6.13 -0.56
CA GLN A 269 3.61 6.72 -1.76
C GLN A 269 3.71 8.26 -1.73
N TYR A 270 3.32 8.87 -0.61
CA TYR A 270 3.42 10.33 -0.43
C TYR A 270 4.88 10.81 -0.42
N THR A 271 5.78 10.07 0.23
CA THR A 271 7.22 10.37 0.22
C THR A 271 7.76 10.35 -1.22
N PHE A 272 7.38 9.35 -2.01
CA PHE A 272 7.76 9.26 -3.42
C PHE A 272 7.20 10.43 -4.25
N GLN A 273 5.92 10.77 -4.06
CA GLN A 273 5.33 11.97 -4.70
C GLN A 273 6.06 13.24 -4.29
N ALA A 274 6.47 13.39 -3.02
CA ALA A 274 7.24 14.54 -2.56
C ALA A 274 8.62 14.62 -3.22
N ILE A 275 9.30 13.50 -3.46
CA ILE A 275 10.53 13.48 -4.27
C ILE A 275 10.25 14.01 -5.68
N ILE A 276 9.19 13.53 -6.33
CA ILE A 276 8.82 13.97 -7.68
C ILE A 276 8.56 15.48 -7.69
N TYR A 277 7.68 15.99 -6.83
CA TYR A 277 7.25 17.39 -6.85
C TYR A 277 8.32 18.35 -6.34
N VAL A 278 9.14 17.97 -5.37
CA VAL A 278 10.12 18.86 -4.71
C VAL A 278 11.50 18.80 -5.35
N ILE A 279 11.86 17.69 -6.00
CA ILE A 279 13.20 17.50 -6.56
C ILE A 279 13.16 17.39 -8.09
N LEU A 280 12.41 16.43 -8.64
CA LEU A 280 12.44 16.15 -10.08
C LEU A 280 11.72 17.24 -10.90
N TYR A 281 10.54 17.64 -10.45
CA TYR A 281 9.72 18.64 -11.14
C TYR A 281 10.40 20.02 -11.20
N PRO A 282 11.04 20.53 -10.14
CA PRO A 282 11.80 21.77 -10.21
C PRO A 282 12.98 21.66 -11.18
N ILE A 283 13.72 20.55 -11.20
CA ILE A 283 14.82 20.34 -12.16
C ILE A 283 14.31 20.48 -13.60
N LEU A 284 13.17 19.86 -13.91
CA LEU A 284 12.55 19.94 -15.23
C LEU A 284 12.16 21.38 -15.59
N ILE A 285 11.47 22.09 -14.69
CA ILE A 285 11.08 23.50 -14.92
C ILE A 285 12.33 24.37 -15.11
N ILE A 286 13.34 24.21 -14.26
CA ILE A 286 14.58 24.99 -14.32
C ILE A 286 15.29 24.76 -15.64
N LEU A 287 15.34 23.51 -16.12
CA LEU A 287 15.91 23.16 -17.42
C LEU A 287 15.17 23.87 -18.56
N ILE A 288 13.83 23.79 -18.55
CA ILE A 288 12.99 24.46 -19.54
C ILE A 288 13.23 25.98 -19.53
N MET A 289 13.19 26.60 -18.35
CA MET A 289 13.39 28.04 -18.19
C MET A 289 14.79 28.47 -18.63
N TRP A 290 15.83 27.72 -18.28
CA TRP A 290 17.19 27.99 -18.75
C TRP A 290 17.28 27.93 -20.27
N LEU A 291 16.69 26.92 -20.92
CA LEU A 291 16.69 26.79 -22.38
C LEU A 291 16.01 27.99 -23.08
N PHE A 292 14.88 28.48 -22.53
CA PHE A 292 14.17 29.63 -23.07
C PHE A 292 14.90 30.96 -22.84
N PHE A 293 15.43 31.18 -21.63
CA PHE A 293 15.99 32.49 -21.24
C PHE A 293 17.51 32.62 -21.39
N ARG A 294 18.26 31.54 -21.70
CA ARG A 294 19.75 31.60 -21.80
C ARG A 294 20.28 32.63 -22.79
N LYS A 295 19.52 32.95 -23.86
CA LYS A 295 19.94 33.89 -24.90
C LYS A 295 19.63 35.36 -24.53
N SER A 296 18.48 35.61 -23.92
CA SER A 296 17.94 36.95 -23.68
C SER A 296 18.07 37.46 -22.25
N GLY A 297 18.26 36.56 -21.27
CA GLY A 297 18.27 36.89 -19.84
C GLY A 297 19.65 37.28 -19.30
N VAL A 298 19.64 37.80 -18.07
CA VAL A 298 20.84 38.13 -17.28
C VAL A 298 21.50 36.86 -16.74
N LEU A 299 20.71 35.85 -16.39
CA LEU A 299 21.21 34.54 -15.96
C LEU A 299 21.63 33.72 -17.20
N LYS A 300 22.86 33.17 -17.18
CA LYS A 300 23.46 32.49 -18.35
C LYS A 300 23.64 30.99 -18.14
N THR A 301 23.95 30.57 -16.92
CA THR A 301 24.29 29.18 -16.60
C THR A 301 23.15 28.45 -15.90
N PHE A 302 23.00 27.14 -16.14
CA PHE A 302 22.01 26.32 -15.44
C PHE A 302 22.12 26.45 -13.90
N LYS A 303 23.35 26.52 -13.38
CA LYS A 303 23.63 26.73 -11.95
C LYS A 303 22.94 27.99 -11.41
N GLU A 304 22.99 29.10 -12.13
CA GLU A 304 22.35 30.34 -11.70
C GLU A 304 20.83 30.20 -11.62
N TYR A 305 20.21 29.58 -12.62
CA TYR A 305 18.77 29.31 -12.61
C TYR A 305 18.38 28.38 -11.45
N TYR A 306 19.18 27.34 -11.20
CA TYR A 306 18.95 26.40 -10.12
C TYR A 306 19.06 27.05 -8.72
N ASN A 307 20.07 27.88 -8.51
CA ASN A 307 20.24 28.63 -7.26
C ASN A 307 19.06 29.58 -6.99
N ILE A 308 18.60 30.30 -8.02
CA ILE A 308 17.44 31.19 -7.90
C ILE A 308 16.17 30.38 -7.60
N ALA A 309 15.99 29.24 -8.27
CA ALA A 309 14.83 28.37 -8.03
C ALA A 309 14.80 27.84 -6.60
N ALA A 310 15.95 27.41 -6.06
CA ALA A 310 16.05 26.90 -4.70
C ALA A 310 15.67 27.96 -3.65
N ILE A 311 16.10 29.21 -3.81
CA ILE A 311 15.70 30.26 -2.85
C ILE A 311 14.23 30.64 -3.05
N THR A 312 13.79 30.67 -4.30
CA THR A 312 12.40 30.98 -4.65
C THR A 312 11.44 29.91 -4.12
N SER A 313 11.85 28.65 -4.01
CA SER A 313 11.00 27.57 -3.50
C SER A 313 10.69 27.67 -2.02
N ILE A 314 11.45 28.44 -1.24
CA ILE A 314 11.20 28.62 0.20
C ILE A 314 9.77 29.12 0.46
N ILE A 315 9.30 30.12 -0.29
CA ILE A 315 7.95 30.68 -0.10
C ILE A 315 6.85 29.65 -0.47
N PRO A 316 6.83 29.03 -1.66
CA PRO A 316 5.94 27.92 -1.99
C PRO A 316 5.97 26.76 -0.99
N THR A 317 7.16 26.39 -0.48
CA THR A 317 7.31 25.36 0.56
C THR A 317 6.55 25.77 1.82
N LEU A 318 6.75 26.98 2.33
CA LEU A 318 6.10 27.43 3.57
C LEU A 318 4.57 27.52 3.40
N ILE A 319 4.10 28.01 2.25
CA ILE A 319 2.66 28.07 1.96
C ILE A 319 2.07 26.66 1.89
N THR A 320 2.71 25.76 1.15
CA THR A 320 2.23 24.39 1.00
C THR A 320 2.28 23.64 2.33
N PHE A 321 3.32 23.86 3.14
CA PHE A 321 3.41 23.31 4.49
C PHE A 321 2.18 23.65 5.35
N VAL A 322 1.74 24.91 5.34
CA VAL A 322 0.52 25.32 6.05
C VAL A 322 -0.73 24.66 5.47
N ILE A 323 -0.85 24.60 4.14
CA ILE A 323 -1.99 23.95 3.46
C ILE A 323 -2.10 22.47 3.85
N LEU A 324 -0.97 21.75 3.91
CA LEU A 324 -0.95 20.31 4.17
C LEU A 324 -1.46 19.91 5.56
N TRP A 325 -1.46 20.82 6.53
CA TRP A 325 -2.10 20.57 7.83
C TRP A 325 -3.62 20.43 7.73
N PHE A 326 -4.24 21.12 6.77
CA PHE A 326 -5.70 21.10 6.56
C PHE A 326 -6.10 20.19 5.41
N TYR A 327 -5.21 20.03 4.42
CA TYR A 327 -5.46 19.22 3.23
C TYR A 327 -4.22 18.39 2.87
N PRO A 328 -4.04 17.21 3.50
CA PRO A 328 -2.83 16.38 3.34
C PRO A 328 -2.56 15.91 1.90
N GLN A 329 -3.59 15.84 1.06
CA GLN A 329 -3.47 15.48 -0.36
C GLN A 329 -3.03 16.68 -1.24
N GLY A 330 -2.81 17.85 -0.65
CA GLY A 330 -2.50 19.11 -1.33
C GLY A 330 -1.07 19.25 -1.85
N LEU A 331 -0.26 18.19 -1.88
CA LEU A 331 1.15 18.29 -2.26
C LEU A 331 1.35 18.84 -3.69
N ALA A 332 0.42 18.56 -4.60
CA ALA A 332 0.44 19.08 -5.97
C ALA A 332 0.42 20.61 -6.03
N PHE A 333 -0.12 21.29 -5.00
CA PHE A 333 -0.09 22.76 -4.91
C PHE A 333 1.34 23.30 -4.85
N TYR A 334 2.30 22.56 -4.28
CA TYR A 334 3.71 22.98 -4.27
C TYR A 334 4.23 23.19 -5.70
N GLY A 335 4.01 22.22 -6.59
CA GLY A 335 4.50 22.28 -7.97
C GLY A 335 3.93 23.49 -8.70
N MET A 336 2.62 23.72 -8.57
CA MET A 336 1.92 24.86 -9.16
C MET A 336 2.43 26.20 -8.59
N LEU A 337 2.47 26.34 -7.27
CA LEU A 337 2.93 27.56 -6.59
C LEU A 337 4.38 27.88 -6.96
N LEU A 338 5.25 26.86 -6.98
CA LEU A 338 6.63 27.02 -7.39
C LEU A 338 6.73 27.48 -8.84
N ALA A 339 6.02 26.84 -9.77
CA ALA A 339 6.09 27.20 -11.19
C ALA A 339 5.68 28.65 -11.42
N ILE A 340 4.53 29.07 -10.87
CA ILE A 340 4.02 30.44 -11.00
C ILE A 340 5.00 31.44 -10.36
N TYR A 341 5.40 31.17 -9.12
CA TYR A 341 6.27 32.09 -8.38
C TYR A 341 7.66 32.19 -9.01
N TYR A 342 8.22 31.06 -9.46
CA TYR A 342 9.53 31.02 -10.11
C TYR A 342 9.55 31.76 -11.45
N ILE A 343 8.51 31.61 -12.29
CA ILE A 343 8.39 32.38 -13.54
C ILE A 343 8.34 33.88 -13.23
N PHE A 344 7.56 34.29 -12.22
CA PHE A 344 7.50 35.68 -11.79
C PHE A 344 8.87 36.22 -11.35
N ILE A 345 9.60 35.46 -10.52
CA ILE A 345 10.96 35.83 -10.08
C ILE A 345 11.91 35.93 -11.27
N LEU A 346 11.93 34.95 -12.16
CA LEU A 346 12.82 34.95 -13.33
C LEU A 346 12.57 36.15 -14.24
N TYR A 347 11.30 36.46 -14.52
CA TYR A 347 10.92 37.63 -15.30
C TYR A 347 11.48 38.91 -14.68
N ARG A 348 11.30 39.09 -13.36
CA ARG A 348 11.79 40.26 -12.63
C ARG A 348 13.32 40.35 -12.57
N VAL A 349 14.00 39.23 -12.36
CA VAL A 349 15.48 39.18 -12.31
C VAL A 349 16.09 39.47 -13.68
N ASN A 350 15.49 38.95 -14.76
CA ASN A 350 15.99 39.16 -16.11
C ASN A 350 15.68 40.56 -16.68
N ALA A 351 14.65 41.25 -16.18
CA ALA A 351 14.30 42.60 -16.62
C ALA A 351 15.24 43.71 -16.10
N ILE A 352 16.21 43.41 -15.23
CA ILE A 352 17.04 44.41 -14.55
C ILE A 352 18.50 44.34 -15.04
N PRO A 353 19.04 45.41 -15.67
CA PRO A 353 20.42 45.47 -16.13
C PRO A 353 21.45 45.18 -15.03
N ASP A 354 22.66 44.73 -15.39
CA ASP A 354 23.73 44.43 -14.42
C ASP A 354 24.37 45.68 -13.75
N ASN A 355 23.98 46.89 -14.15
CA ASN A 355 24.66 48.14 -13.79
C ASN A 355 23.92 49.01 -12.74
N VAL A 356 23.12 48.42 -11.83
CA VAL A 356 22.44 49.15 -10.74
C VAL A 356 22.73 48.51 -9.39
#